data_AF-A0A392MUK5-F1
#
_entry.id   AF-A0A392MUK5-F1
#
_cell.length_a   1.000
_cell.length_b   1.000
_cell.length_c   1.000
_cell.angle_alpha   90.00
_cell.angle_beta   90.00
_cell.angle_gamma   90.00
#
_symmetry.space_group_name_H-M   'P 1'
#
loop_
_entity.id
_entity.type
_entity.pdbx_description
1 polymer ?
#
loop_
_entity_poly.entity_id
_entity_poly.type
_entity_poly.pdbx_seq_one_letter_code
_entity_poly.pdbx_strand_id
1 'polypeptide(L)'
;IGVNVLVERSLVTIDDRNRVRMHDLLRDMGREIIRKKSPKEPEERSRLWFDKDVLDVLSEETGTKTVEGLTLKLARENAKCFSTKAFRKMKRLRLLQLGAFIKEI
;
A
#
# COMPACT_ATOMS: atom_id res chain seq x y z
N ILE A 1 21.81 8.34 8.75
CA ILE A 1 22.25 9.25 7.66
C ILE A 1 21.14 9.55 6.64
N GLY A 2 20.16 8.67 6.36
CA GLY A 2 19.19 8.92 5.28
C GLY A 2 18.05 9.92 5.56
N VAL A 3 17.43 9.90 6.75
CA VAL A 3 16.17 10.65 6.99
C VAL A 3 16.41 12.16 7.10
N ASN A 4 17.48 12.61 7.78
CA ASN A 4 17.78 14.04 7.91
C ASN A 4 17.91 14.75 6.56
N VAL A 5 18.55 14.10 5.57
CA VAL A 5 18.67 14.65 4.20
C VAL A 5 17.31 14.84 3.54
N LEU A 6 16.36 13.93 3.79
CA LEU A 6 14.99 14.05 3.27
C LEU A 6 14.22 15.19 3.96
N VAL A 7 14.48 15.44 5.25
CA VAL A 7 13.91 16.57 6.01
C VAL A 7 14.49 17.89 5.53
N GLU A 8 15.81 17.99 5.36
CA GLU A 8 16.50 19.18 4.83
C GLU A 8 16.01 19.56 3.42
N ARG A 9 15.60 18.57 2.63
CA ARG A 9 15.02 18.77 1.29
C ARG A 9 13.50 18.96 1.30
N SER A 10 12.87 19.06 2.47
CA SER A 10 11.42 19.17 2.64
C SER A 10 10.62 18.04 1.97
N LEU A 11 11.22 16.87 1.76
CA LEU A 11 10.57 15.70 1.16
C LEU A 11 9.75 14.92 2.19
N VAL A 12 10.19 14.97 3.45
CA VAL A 12 9.49 14.41 4.59
C VAL A 12 9.57 15.37 5.77
N THR A 13 8.64 15.27 6.70
CA THR A 13 8.64 16.00 7.97
C THR A 13 8.54 15.01 9.13
N ILE A 14 8.96 15.42 10.32
CA ILE A 14 8.78 14.63 11.55
C ILE A 14 7.73 15.36 12.38
N ASP A 15 6.64 14.68 12.72
CA ASP A 15 5.59 15.27 13.56
C ASP A 15 5.97 15.28 15.05
N ASP A 16 5.15 15.96 15.85
CA ASP A 16 5.26 16.05 17.31
C ASP A 16 5.33 14.69 18.02
N ARG A 17 4.84 13.63 17.38
CA ARG A 17 4.89 12.25 17.86
C ARG A 17 6.05 11.45 17.28
N ASN A 18 7.06 12.13 16.74
CA ASN A 18 8.24 11.55 16.10
C ASN A 18 7.91 10.62 14.91
N ARG A 19 6.80 10.87 14.20
CA ARG A 19 6.41 10.08 13.03
C ARG A 19 6.88 10.78 11.76
N VAL A 20 7.46 10.01 10.85
CA VAL A 20 7.79 10.47 9.51
C VAL A 20 6.51 10.70 8.71
N ARG A 21 6.32 11.92 8.22
CA ARG A 21 5.22 12.36 7.38
C ARG A 21 5.76 12.73 6.00
N MET A 22 4.98 12.46 4.98
CA MET A 22 5.25 12.87 3.61
C MET A 22 4.09 13.73 3.13
N HIS A 23 4.38 14.80 2.42
CA HIS A 23 3.33 15.63 1.84
C HIS A 23 2.48 14.80 0.87
N ASP A 24 1.18 15.04 0.85
CA ASP A 24 0.22 14.25 0.09
C ASP A 24 0.57 14.21 -1.41
N LEU A 25 1.01 15.33 -1.98
CA LEU A 25 1.49 15.41 -3.37
C LEU A 25 2.70 14.49 -3.66
N LEU A 26 3.70 14.44 -2.77
CA LEU A 26 4.87 13.56 -2.96
C LEU A 26 4.47 12.08 -2.85
N ARG A 27 3.56 11.80 -1.91
CA ARG A 27 3.00 10.46 -1.72
C ARG A 27 2.22 10.01 -2.96
N ASP A 28 1.38 10.89 -3.51
CA ASP A 28 0.60 10.63 -4.73
C ASP A 28 1.49 10.46 -5.96
N MET A 29 2.50 11.31 -6.10
CA MET A 29 3.49 11.19 -7.17
C MET A 29 4.22 9.84 -7.09
N GLY A 30 4.67 9.41 -5.91
CA GLY A 30 5.32 8.11 -5.72
C GLY A 30 4.39 6.93 -6.07
N ARG A 31 3.10 7.03 -5.70
CA ARG A 31 2.08 6.04 -6.08
C ARG A 31 1.88 5.97 -7.58
N GLU A 32 1.76 7.11 -8.26
CA GLU A 32 1.56 7.16 -9.71
C GLU A 32 2.78 6.64 -10.48
N ILE A 33 4.00 6.86 -10.01
CA ILE A 33 5.21 6.26 -10.62
C ILE A 33 5.10 4.73 -10.65
N ILE A 34 4.64 4.11 -9.56
CA ILE A 34 4.48 2.66 -9.48
C ILE A 34 3.27 2.21 -10.32
N ARG A 35 2.14 2.93 -10.27
CA ARG A 35 0.95 2.64 -11.09
C ARG A 35 1.27 2.66 -12.58
N LYS A 36 2.07 3.62 -13.05
CA LYS A 36 2.44 3.78 -14.46
C LYS A 36 3.33 2.66 -15.00
N LYS A 37 4.05 1.92 -14.16
CA LYS A 37 4.85 0.77 -14.60
C LYS A 37 3.98 -0.37 -15.12
N SER A 38 2.83 -0.60 -14.47
CA SER A 38 1.86 -1.63 -14.88
C SER A 38 0.43 -1.07 -14.74
N PRO A 39 -0.05 -0.23 -15.66
CA PRO A 39 -1.32 0.48 -15.51
C PRO A 39 -2.54 -0.45 -15.45
N LYS A 40 -2.49 -1.56 -16.17
CA LYS A 40 -3.61 -2.52 -16.32
C LYS A 40 -3.48 -3.77 -15.46
N GLU A 41 -2.28 -4.04 -14.94
CA GLU A 41 -1.93 -5.28 -14.23
C GLU A 41 -1.43 -4.91 -12.82
N PRO A 42 -2.34 -4.76 -11.84
CA PRO A 42 -1.96 -4.41 -10.48
C PRO A 42 -1.05 -5.45 -9.83
N GLU A 43 -1.22 -6.72 -10.14
CA GLU A 43 -0.44 -7.85 -9.63
C GLU A 43 1.04 -7.82 -10.02
N GLU A 44 1.40 -7.04 -11.06
CA GLU A 44 2.79 -6.82 -11.50
C GLU A 44 3.44 -5.60 -10.81
N ARG A 45 2.68 -4.87 -9.99
CA ARG A 45 3.20 -3.70 -9.27
C ARG A 45 3.89 -4.13 -7.99
N SER A 46 5.03 -3.50 -7.72
CA SER A 46 5.75 -3.71 -6.45
C SER A 46 4.94 -3.33 -5.20
N ARG A 47 3.96 -2.44 -5.32
CA ARG A 47 3.18 -1.94 -4.19
C ARG A 47 1.73 -1.66 -4.58
N LEU A 48 0.82 -1.99 -3.69
CA LEU A 48 -0.62 -1.82 -3.85
C LEU A 48 -1.22 -1.03 -2.68
N TRP A 49 -1.95 0.05 -2.99
CA TRP A 49 -2.57 0.93 -1.98
C TRP A 49 -4.03 1.27 -2.26
N PHE A 50 -4.50 1.07 -3.49
CA PHE A 50 -5.89 1.32 -3.84
C PHE A 50 -6.69 0.08 -3.50
N ASP A 51 -7.71 0.23 -2.66
CA ASP A 51 -8.48 -0.92 -2.17
C ASP A 51 -9.03 -1.76 -3.33
N LYS A 52 -9.56 -1.14 -4.40
CA LYS A 52 -10.04 -1.86 -5.60
C LYS A 52 -8.99 -2.81 -6.17
N ASP A 53 -7.81 -2.29 -6.49
CA ASP A 53 -6.70 -3.07 -7.04
C ASP A 53 -6.27 -4.21 -6.11
N VAL A 54 -6.25 -3.95 -4.79
CA VAL A 54 -5.90 -4.96 -3.79
C VAL A 54 -6.97 -6.06 -3.71
N LEU A 55 -8.25 -5.68 -3.69
CA LEU A 55 -9.37 -6.62 -3.65
C LEU A 55 -9.38 -7.51 -4.90
N ASP A 56 -9.07 -6.97 -6.07
CA ASP A 56 -8.99 -7.72 -7.33
C ASP A 56 -7.85 -8.74 -7.28
N VAL A 57 -6.64 -8.31 -6.90
CA VAL A 57 -5.46 -9.19 -6.78
C VAL A 57 -5.66 -10.28 -5.73
N LEU A 58 -6.33 -9.97 -4.62
CA LEU A 58 -6.61 -10.96 -3.57
C LEU A 58 -7.76 -11.90 -3.94
N SER A 59 -8.79 -11.44 -4.67
CA SER A 59 -9.92 -12.27 -5.10
C SER A 59 -9.48 -13.32 -6.12
N GLU A 60 -8.63 -12.94 -7.07
CA GLU A 60 -8.14 -13.84 -8.12
C GLU A 60 -6.94 -14.70 -7.66
N GLU A 61 -6.44 -14.48 -6.44
CA GLU A 61 -5.19 -15.06 -5.94
C GLU A 61 -4.03 -14.91 -6.95
N THR A 62 -3.99 -13.79 -7.67
CA THR A 62 -3.02 -13.48 -8.76
C THR A 62 -1.79 -12.75 -8.27
N GLY A 63 -1.73 -12.36 -6.99
CA GLY A 63 -0.58 -11.69 -6.39
C GLY A 63 0.75 -12.36 -6.75
N THR A 64 1.59 -11.66 -7.51
CA THR A 64 2.81 -12.24 -8.07
C THR A 64 4.01 -12.05 -7.15
N LYS A 65 5.18 -12.51 -7.61
CA LYS A 65 6.47 -12.29 -6.93
C LYS A 65 6.93 -10.83 -6.98
N THR A 66 6.23 -9.91 -7.65
CA THR A 66 6.62 -8.50 -7.70
C THR A 66 6.11 -7.73 -6.49
N VAL A 67 4.96 -8.11 -5.94
CA VAL A 67 4.32 -7.40 -4.81
C VAL A 67 5.18 -7.48 -3.55
N GLU A 68 5.69 -6.34 -3.12
CA GLU A 68 6.49 -6.13 -1.91
C GLU A 68 5.72 -5.45 -0.79
N GLY A 69 4.71 -4.64 -1.14
CA GLY A 69 3.90 -3.90 -0.17
C GLY A 69 2.42 -3.92 -0.50
N LEU A 70 1.58 -4.18 0.49
CA LEU A 70 0.13 -4.21 0.34
C LEU A 70 -0.54 -3.52 1.51
N THR A 71 -1.41 -2.55 1.20
CA THR A 71 -2.28 -1.89 2.17
C THR A 71 -3.73 -2.15 1.81
N LEU A 72 -4.52 -2.64 2.77
CA LEU A 72 -5.95 -2.85 2.62
C LEU A 72 -6.68 -2.17 3.78
N LYS A 73 -7.64 -1.31 3.45
CA LYS A 73 -8.55 -0.72 4.43
C LYS A 73 -9.92 -1.40 4.31
N LEU A 74 -10.21 -2.27 5.27
CA LEU A 74 -11.48 -2.99 5.38
C LEU A 74 -12.54 -2.06 6.00
N ALA A 75 -13.53 -1.66 5.21
CA ALA A 75 -14.77 -1.12 5.75
C ALA A 75 -15.63 -2.28 6.27
N ARG A 76 -16.34 -2.11 7.40
CA ARG A 76 -17.25 -3.13 7.96
C ARG A 76 -18.29 -3.62 6.95
N GLU A 77 -18.72 -2.75 6.04
CA GLU A 77 -19.72 -3.04 5.00
C GLU A 77 -19.13 -3.81 3.81
N ASN A 78 -17.80 -3.74 3.61
CA ASN A 78 -17.06 -4.42 2.55
C ASN A 78 -16.09 -5.45 3.13
N ALA A 79 -16.46 -6.10 4.23
CA ALA A 79 -15.69 -7.19 4.84
C ALA A 79 -15.75 -8.44 3.94
N LYS A 80 -15.16 -8.34 2.76
CA LYS A 80 -14.94 -9.46 1.85
C LYS A 80 -13.87 -10.31 2.50
N CYS A 81 -14.24 -11.55 2.84
CA CYS A 81 -13.28 -12.50 3.39
C CYS A 81 -12.34 -12.95 2.27
N PHE A 82 -11.04 -12.71 2.45
CA PHE A 82 -10.02 -13.22 1.56
C PHE A 82 -9.38 -14.46 2.16
N SER A 83 -9.14 -15.44 1.29
CA SER A 83 -8.37 -16.61 1.65
C SER A 83 -6.93 -16.20 1.98
N THR A 84 -6.37 -16.72 3.08
CA THR A 84 -4.94 -16.56 3.37
C THR A 84 -4.05 -17.14 2.28
N LYS A 85 -4.59 -18.04 1.42
CA LYS A 85 -3.89 -18.59 0.25
C LYS A 85 -3.55 -17.51 -0.79
N ALA A 86 -4.30 -16.40 -0.84
CA ALA A 86 -4.03 -15.29 -1.75
C ALA A 86 -2.62 -14.69 -1.54
N PHE A 87 -2.12 -14.68 -0.30
CA PHE A 87 -0.79 -14.16 0.03
C PHE A 87 0.34 -15.17 -0.26
N ARG A 88 0.02 -16.46 -0.45
CA ARG A 88 1.03 -17.53 -0.62
C ARG A 88 1.92 -17.32 -1.84
N LYS A 89 1.39 -16.72 -2.91
CA LYS A 89 2.14 -16.44 -4.15
C LYS A 89 2.98 -15.16 -4.07
N MET A 90 2.70 -14.27 -3.12
CA MET A 90 3.39 -12.99 -2.92
C MET A 90 4.72 -13.15 -2.16
N LYS A 91 5.65 -13.90 -2.74
CA LYS A 91 6.91 -14.30 -2.05
C LYS A 91 7.85 -13.14 -1.68
N ARG A 92 7.63 -11.95 -2.22
CA ARG A 92 8.42 -10.74 -1.93
C ARG A 92 7.71 -9.77 -0.98
N LEU A 93 6.53 -10.13 -0.46
CA LEU A 93 5.79 -9.27 0.46
C LEU A 93 6.61 -9.02 1.73
N ARG A 94 6.92 -7.76 1.99
CA ARG A 94 7.70 -7.28 3.14
C ARG A 94 6.90 -6.34 4.02
N LEU A 95 5.88 -5.69 3.47
CA LEU A 95 5.04 -4.75 4.18
C LEU A 95 3.57 -5.09 3.94
N LEU A 96 2.87 -5.42 5.02
CA LEU A 96 1.44 -5.69 5.01
C LEU A 96 0.77 -4.78 6.04
N GLN A 97 -0.19 -3.99 5.59
CA GLN A 97 -1.00 -3.13 6.45
C GLN A 97 -2.47 -3.44 6.24
N LEU A 98 -3.12 -3.95 7.28
CA LEU A 98 -4.56 -4.20 7.31
C LEU A 98 -5.18 -3.23 8.31
N GLY A 99 -6.06 -2.34 7.84
CA GLY A 99 -6.80 -1.41 8.69
C GLY A 99 -8.28 -1.75 8.69
N ALA A 100 -8.94 -1.70 9.86
CA ALA A 100 -10.40 -1.77 9.95
C ALA A 100 -10.95 -0.37 10.24
N PHE A 101 -12.01 0.06 9.54
CA PHE A 101 -12.76 1.25 9.91
C PHE A 101 -13.61 0.95 11.15
N ILE A 102 -13.36 1.67 12.25
CA ILE A 102 -14.37 1.91 13.29
C ILE A 102 -15.11 3.15 12.81
N LYS A 103 -16.40 3.03 12.47
CA LYS A 103 -17.28 4.21 12.38
C LYS A 103 -17.40 4.74 13.81
N GLU A 104 -16.87 5.92 14.09
CA GLU A 104 -17.33 6.67 15.26
C GLU A 104 -18.81 7.00 15.05
N ILE A 105 -19.60 6.73 16.09
CA ILE A 105 -21.03 7.04 16.21
C ILE A 105 -21.18 8.53 16.45
#